data_AF-A0A812L2J5-F1
#
_entry.id   AF-A0A812L2J5-F1
#
_cell.length_a   1.000
_cell.length_b   1.000
_cell.length_c   1.000
_cell.angle_alpha   90.00
_cell.angle_beta   90.00
_cell.angle_gamma   90.00
#
_symmetry.space_group_name_H-M   'P 1'
#
loop_
_entity.id
_entity.type
_entity.pdbx_description
1 polymer ?
#
loop_
_entity_poly.entity_id
_entity_poly.type
_entity_poly.pdbx_seq_one_letter_code
_entity_poly.pdbx_strand_id
1 'polypeptide(L)'
;SYAVYGDLGDYNGQTLPSLQIAARKGELDMVLHVGDMAYDFDSDNGRNGDAWMRDIQPLSAAVPYMVSSGNHEAGNNFNHYTQRFRNMPSNSGTITFPEFGKVPNNWWYSWDSGLVHFVALSTEVYTNADYYSMVVEQYAWLETDLAAVDRTKTPWVVAHGHRPLYCSCDGDCDTIATLNRMGFKQPDGSFKYGLEELFYRHGVDMYMAGHEHNYERMFDVSPKWNPKMPWLSGITTESTIDPPATTYIVTGSAGNVEDHEAFTRPAPRRSAKRLNTYGWSKMTVYNASHIYWQQFQTDSGQPPSTWGQVMDATWLVQNHHGPFSQHPRRKEVENSGVAGLRPVDTISVDMSFWPLGRRLQMQCKHAGHNQAPVCSDQDLSKQMVSKGRWQYTKSIDSGNPVDFV
;
A
#
# COMPACT_ATOMS: atom_id res chain seq x y z
N SER A 1 8.53 18.75 -6.85
CA SER A 1 7.38 17.92 -7.22
C SER A 1 7.84 16.59 -7.77
N TYR A 2 7.35 15.50 -7.21
CA TYR A 2 7.72 14.14 -7.59
C TYR A 2 6.50 13.41 -8.16
N ALA A 3 6.67 12.72 -9.28
CA ALA A 3 5.67 11.76 -9.76
C ALA A 3 5.85 10.45 -8.99
N VAL A 4 4.75 9.83 -8.57
CA VAL A 4 4.74 8.52 -7.88
C VAL A 4 3.69 7.64 -8.54
N TYR A 5 4.08 6.44 -8.93
CA TYR A 5 3.19 5.43 -9.51
C TYR A 5 3.84 4.04 -9.47
N GLY A 6 3.04 2.97 -9.56
CA GLY A 6 3.52 1.61 -9.79
C GLY A 6 2.73 0.96 -10.91
N ASP A 7 3.15 -0.25 -11.31
CA ASP A 7 2.26 -1.16 -12.02
C ASP A 7 1.88 -0.63 -13.42
N LEU A 8 2.90 -0.36 -14.26
CA LEU A 8 2.75 0.29 -15.58
C LEU A 8 2.69 -0.68 -16.77
N GLY A 9 3.45 -1.77 -16.74
CA GLY A 9 3.58 -2.67 -17.89
C GLY A 9 4.17 -2.06 -19.17
N ASP A 10 4.52 -2.95 -20.09
CA ASP A 10 4.79 -2.59 -21.50
C ASP A 10 3.47 -2.50 -22.31
N TYR A 11 2.43 -3.17 -21.83
CA TYR A 11 1.09 -3.16 -22.42
C TYR A 11 0.09 -2.51 -21.46
N ASN A 12 -0.83 -1.71 -22.02
CA ASN A 12 -1.87 -0.97 -21.27
C ASN A 12 -1.32 0.07 -20.26
N GLY A 13 -0.08 0.55 -20.42
CA GLY A 13 0.52 1.61 -19.60
C GLY A 13 -0.11 2.99 -19.82
N GLN A 14 -1.35 3.16 -19.36
CA GLN A 14 -2.23 4.30 -19.67
C GLN A 14 -1.71 5.65 -19.15
N THR A 15 -0.87 5.60 -18.12
CA THR A 15 -0.38 6.79 -17.43
C THR A 15 0.85 7.42 -18.09
N LEU A 16 1.62 6.63 -18.86
CA LEU A 16 2.87 7.08 -19.46
C LEU A 16 2.76 8.38 -20.29
N PRO A 17 1.73 8.58 -21.15
CA PRO A 17 1.59 9.83 -21.90
C PRO A 17 1.43 11.06 -21.00
N SER A 18 0.67 10.94 -19.91
CA SER A 18 0.43 12.03 -18.95
C SER A 18 1.72 12.42 -18.23
N LEU A 19 2.49 11.43 -17.79
CA LEU A 19 3.81 11.62 -17.17
C LEU A 19 4.80 12.30 -18.12
N GLN A 20 4.88 11.84 -19.38
CA GLN A 20 5.75 12.46 -20.39
C GLN A 20 5.37 13.91 -20.70
N ILE A 21 4.08 14.28 -20.61
CA ILE A 21 3.63 15.66 -20.74
C ILE A 21 4.09 16.49 -19.54
N ALA A 22 3.91 15.99 -18.32
CA ALA A 22 4.34 16.68 -17.10
C ALA A 22 5.87 16.89 -17.08
N ALA A 23 6.64 15.88 -17.47
CA ALA A 23 8.10 15.98 -17.60
C ALA A 23 8.53 17.04 -18.64
N ARG A 24 7.91 17.03 -19.83
CA ARG A 24 8.21 18.03 -20.89
C ARG A 24 7.86 19.46 -20.49
N LYS A 25 6.88 19.65 -19.62
CA LYS A 25 6.52 20.95 -19.05
C LYS A 25 7.46 21.39 -17.91
N GLY A 26 8.42 20.56 -17.50
CA GLY A 26 9.31 20.85 -16.38
C GLY A 26 8.60 20.82 -15.03
N GLU A 27 7.51 20.04 -14.90
CA GLU A 27 6.71 20.01 -13.67
C GLU A 27 7.20 18.99 -12.63
N LEU A 28 8.20 18.17 -12.98
CA LEU A 28 8.67 17.04 -12.19
C LEU A 28 10.19 17.14 -11.96
N ASP A 29 10.59 16.98 -10.71
CA ASP A 29 12.01 16.92 -10.29
C ASP A 29 12.53 15.48 -10.20
N MET A 30 11.61 14.51 -10.05
CA MET A 30 11.91 13.08 -9.93
C MET A 30 10.66 12.26 -10.26
N VAL A 31 10.87 11.06 -10.77
CA VAL A 31 9.87 9.99 -10.85
C VAL A 31 10.22 8.90 -9.85
N LEU A 32 9.22 8.42 -9.13
CA LEU A 32 9.30 7.29 -8.22
C LEU A 32 8.38 6.18 -8.70
N HIS A 33 8.96 5.09 -9.21
CA HIS A 33 8.23 3.90 -9.63
C HIS A 33 8.25 2.85 -8.52
N VAL A 34 7.09 2.52 -7.95
CA VAL A 34 6.98 1.61 -6.80
C VAL A 34 6.87 0.12 -7.16
N GLY A 35 7.55 -0.33 -8.22
CA GLY A 35 7.60 -1.74 -8.65
C GLY A 35 6.57 -2.12 -9.73
N ASP A 36 6.74 -3.33 -10.27
CA ASP A 36 5.99 -3.92 -11.39
C ASP A 36 6.06 -3.07 -12.66
N MET A 37 7.27 -3.03 -13.21
CA MET A 37 7.63 -2.13 -14.30
C MET A 37 7.18 -2.66 -15.65
N ALA A 38 7.89 -3.66 -16.19
CA ALA A 38 7.61 -4.19 -17.53
C ALA A 38 6.53 -5.27 -17.55
N TYR A 39 6.09 -5.73 -16.37
CA TYR A 39 5.34 -6.97 -16.20
C TYR A 39 6.14 -8.14 -16.81
N ASP A 40 7.13 -8.59 -16.05
CA ASP A 40 8.14 -9.61 -16.37
C ASP A 40 9.24 -9.12 -17.31
N PHE A 41 10.33 -8.61 -16.73
CA PHE A 41 11.48 -8.16 -17.50
C PHE A 41 12.17 -9.27 -18.30
N ASP A 42 12.11 -10.51 -17.83
CA ASP A 42 12.75 -11.68 -18.42
C ASP A 42 11.97 -12.27 -19.61
N SER A 43 10.71 -11.86 -19.79
CA SER A 43 9.87 -12.26 -20.92
C SER A 43 10.52 -12.02 -22.27
N ASP A 44 10.32 -12.98 -23.19
CA ASP A 44 10.96 -13.05 -24.50
C ASP A 44 12.49 -12.87 -24.45
N ASN A 45 13.15 -13.59 -23.53
CA ASN A 45 14.59 -13.51 -23.27
C ASN A 45 15.08 -12.08 -23.00
N GLY A 46 14.31 -11.31 -22.24
CA GLY A 46 14.64 -9.93 -21.90
C GLY A 46 14.14 -8.86 -22.86
N ARG A 47 13.57 -9.23 -24.03
CA ARG A 47 13.11 -8.25 -25.03
C ARG A 47 11.92 -7.42 -24.55
N ASN A 48 11.07 -7.98 -23.68
CA ASN A 48 10.00 -7.23 -23.02
C ASN A 48 10.59 -6.08 -22.20
N GLY A 49 11.61 -6.37 -21.39
CA GLY A 49 12.31 -5.32 -20.66
C GLY A 49 13.04 -4.30 -21.53
N ASP A 50 13.55 -4.69 -22.69
CA ASP A 50 14.14 -3.74 -23.64
C ASP A 50 13.09 -2.84 -24.28
N ALA A 51 11.88 -3.35 -24.54
CA ALA A 51 10.76 -2.56 -25.03
C ALA A 51 10.33 -1.52 -23.98
N TRP A 52 10.10 -1.96 -22.76
CA TRP A 52 9.69 -1.08 -21.68
C TRP A 52 10.70 0.05 -21.41
N MET A 53 12.01 -0.27 -21.43
CA MET A 53 13.06 0.74 -21.27
C MET A 53 13.09 1.77 -22.40
N ARG A 54 12.70 1.40 -23.63
CA ARG A 54 12.52 2.34 -24.75
C ARG A 54 11.29 3.21 -24.53
N ASP A 55 10.20 2.64 -24.04
CA ASP A 55 8.94 3.35 -23.83
C ASP A 55 9.05 4.41 -22.72
N ILE A 56 9.77 4.10 -21.63
CA ILE A 56 10.02 5.08 -20.57
C ILE A 56 11.16 6.06 -20.89
N GLN A 57 11.97 5.83 -21.94
CA GLN A 57 13.12 6.66 -22.28
C GLN A 57 12.79 8.17 -22.36
N PRO A 58 11.67 8.62 -22.99
CA PRO A 58 11.36 10.05 -23.06
C PRO A 58 11.10 10.70 -21.70
N LEU A 59 10.78 9.89 -20.68
CA LEU A 59 10.60 10.32 -19.30
C LEU A 59 11.92 10.22 -18.51
N SER A 60 12.54 9.04 -18.51
CA SER A 60 13.73 8.75 -17.69
C SER A 60 15.02 9.41 -18.17
N ALA A 61 15.10 9.81 -19.45
CA ALA A 61 16.22 10.61 -19.96
C ALA A 61 16.13 12.09 -19.58
N ALA A 62 14.95 12.57 -19.16
CA ALA A 62 14.69 13.98 -18.85
C ALA A 62 14.57 14.25 -17.34
N VAL A 63 14.08 13.27 -16.57
CA VAL A 63 13.81 13.39 -15.14
C VAL A 63 14.44 12.21 -14.40
N PRO A 64 15.17 12.42 -13.29
CA PRO A 64 15.69 11.33 -12.45
C PRO A 64 14.59 10.30 -12.12
N TYR A 65 14.90 9.03 -12.29
CA TYR A 65 13.93 7.93 -12.22
C TYR A 65 14.36 6.90 -11.18
N MET A 66 13.66 6.86 -10.05
CA MET A 66 13.95 6.01 -8.89
C MET A 66 12.97 4.84 -8.84
N VAL A 67 13.41 3.66 -8.42
CA VAL A 67 12.62 2.43 -8.51
C VAL A 67 12.72 1.51 -7.28
N SER A 68 11.62 0.87 -6.88
CA SER A 68 11.65 -0.36 -6.06
C SER A 68 11.30 -1.58 -6.91
N SER A 69 11.68 -2.78 -6.47
CA SER A 69 11.31 -4.04 -7.12
C SER A 69 9.92 -4.50 -6.69
N GLY A 70 9.10 -4.97 -7.64
CA GLY A 70 7.86 -5.70 -7.39
C GLY A 70 7.94 -7.19 -7.74
N ASN A 71 6.81 -7.91 -7.64
CA ASN A 71 6.79 -9.35 -7.93
C ASN A 71 7.07 -9.67 -9.39
N HIS A 72 6.68 -8.81 -10.33
CA HIS A 72 6.99 -8.98 -11.75
C HIS A 72 8.47 -8.73 -12.08
N GLU A 73 9.28 -8.32 -11.11
CA GLU A 73 10.73 -8.28 -11.25
C GLU A 73 11.43 -9.58 -10.81
N ALA A 74 10.71 -10.55 -10.22
CA ALA A 74 11.31 -11.73 -9.60
C ALA A 74 11.97 -12.71 -10.58
N GLY A 75 11.62 -12.63 -11.87
CA GLY A 75 12.17 -13.47 -12.94
C GLY A 75 13.71 -13.55 -12.90
N ASN A 76 14.24 -14.76 -13.03
CA ASN A 76 15.68 -15.05 -12.88
C ASN A 76 16.29 -14.49 -11.57
N ASN A 77 15.59 -14.63 -10.44
CA ASN A 77 16.03 -14.15 -9.11
C ASN A 77 16.33 -12.64 -9.11
N PHE A 78 15.45 -11.83 -9.71
CA PHE A 78 15.63 -10.37 -9.84
C PHE A 78 16.86 -9.93 -10.64
N ASN A 79 17.43 -10.81 -11.48
CA ASN A 79 18.64 -10.48 -12.23
C ASN A 79 18.38 -9.33 -13.23
N HIS A 80 17.28 -9.35 -13.97
CA HIS A 80 16.98 -8.27 -14.92
C HIS A 80 16.80 -6.92 -14.21
N TYR A 81 16.06 -6.88 -13.11
CA TYR A 81 15.95 -5.69 -12.27
C TYR A 81 17.32 -5.19 -11.83
N THR A 82 18.11 -6.09 -11.21
CA THR A 82 19.42 -5.75 -10.65
C THR A 82 20.35 -5.17 -11.70
N GLN A 83 20.43 -5.77 -12.89
CA GLN A 83 21.33 -5.32 -13.95
C GLN A 83 20.86 -4.05 -14.66
N ARG A 84 19.55 -3.91 -14.93
CA ARG A 84 19.00 -2.71 -15.60
C ARG A 84 19.10 -1.47 -14.71
N PHE A 85 18.99 -1.65 -13.39
CA PHE A 85 19.01 -0.57 -12.40
C PHE A 85 20.27 -0.55 -11.54
N ARG A 86 21.40 -1.06 -12.05
CA ARG A 86 22.67 -1.18 -11.32
C ARG A 86 23.24 0.14 -10.78
N ASN A 87 22.78 1.27 -11.33
CA ASN A 87 23.19 2.61 -10.93
C ASN A 87 22.24 3.27 -9.91
N MET A 88 21.20 2.56 -9.46
CA MET A 88 20.47 3.00 -8.27
C MET A 88 21.44 3.08 -7.08
N PRO A 89 21.14 3.91 -6.06
CA PRO A 89 21.95 3.95 -4.86
C PRO A 89 22.16 2.53 -4.28
N SER A 90 23.40 2.25 -3.88
CA SER A 90 23.78 1.02 -3.19
C SER A 90 24.55 1.39 -1.94
N ASN A 91 23.82 1.85 -0.93
CA ASN A 91 24.38 2.29 0.35
C ASN A 91 24.44 1.16 1.40
N SER A 92 24.11 -0.08 1.03
CA SER A 92 24.15 -1.23 1.94
C SER A 92 24.34 -2.58 1.24
N GLY A 93 25.38 -3.33 1.60
CA GLY A 93 25.50 -4.74 1.26
C GLY A 93 25.76 -5.06 -0.22
N THR A 94 25.67 -6.35 -0.55
CA THR A 94 25.85 -6.88 -1.92
C THR A 94 24.88 -8.03 -2.16
N ILE A 95 24.38 -8.17 -3.38
CA ILE A 95 23.60 -9.34 -3.81
C ILE A 95 24.50 -10.31 -4.56
N THR A 96 24.32 -11.61 -4.36
CA THR A 96 25.14 -12.65 -5.02
C THR A 96 24.33 -13.39 -6.07
N PHE A 97 24.84 -13.42 -7.30
CA PHE A 97 24.28 -14.18 -8.42
C PHE A 97 25.22 -15.31 -8.84
N PRO A 98 24.72 -16.49 -9.24
CA PRO A 98 25.55 -17.58 -9.77
C PRO A 98 26.40 -17.15 -10.97
N GLU A 99 25.86 -16.34 -11.88
CA GLU A 99 26.46 -15.99 -13.16
C GLU A 99 27.42 -14.79 -13.07
N PHE A 100 27.17 -13.87 -12.13
CA PHE A 100 27.86 -12.58 -12.05
C PHE A 100 28.61 -12.34 -10.73
N GLY A 101 28.49 -13.25 -9.77
CA GLY A 101 29.08 -13.10 -8.45
C GLY A 101 28.41 -11.99 -7.63
N LYS A 102 29.19 -11.30 -6.79
CA LYS A 102 28.69 -10.23 -5.93
C LYS A 102 28.56 -8.91 -6.68
N VAL A 103 27.39 -8.29 -6.61
CA VAL A 103 27.11 -6.96 -7.16
C VAL A 103 26.65 -6.01 -6.05
N PRO A 104 26.82 -4.69 -6.19
CA PRO A 104 26.22 -3.71 -5.29
C PRO A 104 24.72 -3.95 -5.16
N ASN A 105 24.20 -3.88 -3.94
CA ASN A 105 22.80 -4.15 -3.67
C ASN A 105 21.94 -2.90 -3.97
N ASN A 106 21.05 -3.04 -4.94
CA ASN A 106 20.06 -2.03 -5.30
C ASN A 106 18.62 -2.48 -4.99
N TRP A 107 18.43 -3.49 -4.14
CA TRP A 107 17.10 -3.98 -3.76
C TRP A 107 16.50 -3.15 -2.62
N TRP A 108 17.36 -2.60 -1.75
CA TRP A 108 16.98 -1.60 -0.77
C TRP A 108 18.10 -0.57 -0.60
N TYR A 109 17.71 0.69 -0.49
CA TYR A 109 18.63 1.82 -0.42
C TYR A 109 17.89 3.10 0.01
N SER A 110 18.63 4.15 0.31
CA SER A 110 18.07 5.45 0.70
C SER A 110 18.82 6.61 0.04
N TRP A 111 18.17 7.76 -0.06
CA TRP A 111 18.76 8.99 -0.58
C TRP A 111 18.00 10.23 -0.10
N ASP A 112 18.67 11.37 -0.12
CA ASP A 112 18.02 12.66 0.16
C ASP A 112 17.70 13.39 -1.15
N SER A 113 16.51 13.97 -1.23
CA SER A 113 16.09 14.87 -2.31
C SER A 113 15.31 16.03 -1.72
N GLY A 114 15.89 17.24 -1.79
CA GLY A 114 15.31 18.42 -1.18
C GLY A 114 15.12 18.27 0.32
N LEU A 115 13.88 18.33 0.79
CA LEU A 115 13.49 18.20 2.20
C LEU A 115 13.05 16.79 2.59
N VAL A 116 13.26 15.80 1.72
CA VAL A 116 12.80 14.43 1.91
C VAL A 116 13.97 13.47 1.93
N HIS A 117 14.00 12.63 2.95
CA HIS A 117 14.78 11.41 2.98
C HIS A 117 13.90 10.26 2.48
N PHE A 118 14.29 9.67 1.36
CA PHE A 118 13.59 8.56 0.73
C PHE A 118 14.25 7.23 1.07
N VAL A 119 13.43 6.21 1.26
CA VAL A 119 13.86 4.83 1.51
C VAL A 119 13.15 3.89 0.55
N ALA A 120 13.91 3.21 -0.30
CA ALA A 120 13.46 2.10 -1.12
C ALA A 120 13.62 0.78 -0.36
N LEU A 121 12.54 0.00 -0.29
CA LEU A 121 12.50 -1.33 0.30
C LEU A 121 12.17 -2.37 -0.78
N SER A 122 12.77 -3.54 -0.66
CA SER A 122 12.25 -4.73 -1.33
C SER A 122 11.26 -5.40 -0.38
N THR A 123 9.97 -5.34 -0.72
CA THR A 123 8.94 -6.10 -0.01
C THR A 123 8.91 -7.56 -0.43
N GLU A 124 9.48 -7.89 -1.60
CA GLU A 124 9.49 -9.24 -2.13
C GLU A 124 10.38 -10.19 -1.32
N VAL A 125 11.36 -9.68 -0.57
CA VAL A 125 12.16 -10.53 0.33
C VAL A 125 11.30 -11.14 1.46
N TYR A 126 10.10 -10.61 1.73
CA TYR A 126 9.18 -11.19 2.72
C TYR A 126 8.34 -12.35 2.16
N THR A 127 8.27 -12.55 0.84
CA THR A 127 7.36 -13.53 0.22
C THR A 127 7.92 -14.94 0.17
N ASN A 128 9.23 -15.10 0.39
CA ASN A 128 9.92 -16.38 0.32
C ASN A 128 10.75 -16.63 1.59
N ALA A 129 10.55 -17.79 2.21
CA ALA A 129 11.28 -18.21 3.40
C ALA A 129 12.81 -18.31 3.18
N ASP A 130 13.25 -18.61 1.95
CA ASP A 130 14.67 -18.67 1.60
C ASP A 130 15.35 -17.29 1.71
N TYR A 131 14.57 -16.21 1.64
CA TYR A 131 15.05 -14.83 1.80
C TYR A 131 15.04 -14.33 3.24
N TYR A 132 14.80 -15.19 4.24
CA TYR A 132 14.79 -14.77 5.65
C TYR A 132 16.07 -14.03 6.08
N SER A 133 17.24 -14.45 5.61
CA SER A 133 18.49 -13.73 5.88
C SER A 133 18.48 -12.30 5.32
N MET A 134 17.92 -12.11 4.14
CA MET A 134 17.79 -10.79 3.48
C MET A 134 16.77 -9.91 4.21
N VAL A 135 15.70 -10.48 4.75
CA VAL A 135 14.77 -9.75 5.64
C VAL A 135 15.52 -9.18 6.85
N VAL A 136 16.34 -9.99 7.51
CA VAL A 136 17.11 -9.56 8.69
C VAL A 136 18.11 -8.47 8.32
N GLU A 137 18.81 -8.62 7.19
CA GLU A 137 19.78 -7.64 6.69
C GLU A 137 19.10 -6.31 6.31
N GLN A 138 18.00 -6.36 5.55
CA GLN A 138 17.22 -5.17 5.19
C GLN A 138 16.68 -4.47 6.44
N TYR A 139 16.13 -5.21 7.41
CA TYR A 139 15.60 -4.63 8.64
C TYR A 139 16.68 -3.93 9.47
N ALA A 140 17.84 -4.56 9.66
CA ALA A 140 18.94 -4.00 10.43
C ALA A 140 19.54 -2.75 9.74
N TRP A 141 19.65 -2.78 8.42
CA TRP A 141 20.05 -1.62 7.64
C TRP A 141 19.02 -0.49 7.79
N LEU A 142 17.74 -0.79 7.62
CA LEU A 142 16.65 0.20 7.70
C LEU A 142 16.59 0.88 9.07
N GLU A 143 16.74 0.12 10.16
CA GLU A 143 16.78 0.68 11.51
C GLU A 143 17.97 1.64 11.70
N THR A 144 19.13 1.28 11.13
CA THR A 144 20.33 2.13 11.18
C THR A 144 20.16 3.41 10.37
N ASP A 145 19.62 3.28 9.16
CA ASP A 145 19.37 4.38 8.23
C ASP A 145 18.37 5.39 8.82
N LEU A 146 17.21 4.90 9.30
CA LEU A 146 16.19 5.72 9.94
C LEU A 146 16.66 6.38 11.24
N ALA A 147 17.56 5.74 11.99
CA ALA A 147 18.17 6.34 13.18
C ALA A 147 19.15 7.48 12.84
N ALA A 148 19.73 7.46 11.65
CA ALA A 148 20.72 8.45 11.21
C ALA A 148 20.10 9.70 10.56
N VAL A 149 18.80 9.71 10.28
CA VAL A 149 18.12 10.83 9.62
C VAL A 149 18.19 12.11 10.46
N ASP A 150 18.83 13.14 9.91
CA ASP A 150 18.84 14.48 10.45
C ASP A 150 17.57 15.24 10.00
N ARG A 151 16.52 15.17 10.84
CA ARG A 151 15.21 15.81 10.59
C ARG A 151 15.27 17.34 10.45
N THR A 152 16.40 17.97 10.80
CA THR A 152 16.59 19.41 10.55
C THR A 152 16.93 19.72 9.09
N LYS A 153 17.45 18.73 8.35
CA LYS A 153 17.76 18.81 6.91
C LYS A 153 16.66 18.17 6.06
N THR A 154 16.28 16.95 6.43
CA THR A 154 15.23 16.16 5.77
C THR A 154 14.10 15.89 6.76
N PRO A 155 13.23 16.88 7.00
CA PRO A 155 12.12 16.73 7.95
C PRO A 155 11.20 15.57 7.57
N TRP A 156 10.94 15.38 6.27
CA TRP A 156 10.12 14.30 5.75
C TRP A 156 10.93 13.02 5.55
N VAL A 157 10.43 11.90 6.07
CA VAL A 157 10.90 10.56 5.72
C VAL A 157 9.78 9.82 5.01
N VAL A 158 10.09 9.38 3.79
CA VAL A 158 9.15 8.70 2.90
C VAL A 158 9.73 7.36 2.50
N ALA A 159 9.11 6.28 2.97
CA ALA A 159 9.45 4.94 2.55
C ALA A 159 8.58 4.51 1.36
N HIS A 160 9.12 3.65 0.50
CA HIS A 160 8.35 2.99 -0.53
C HIS A 160 8.84 1.56 -0.73
N GLY A 161 7.92 0.70 -1.11
CA GLY A 161 8.14 -0.67 -1.53
C GLY A 161 7.06 -1.04 -2.51
N HIS A 162 7.03 -2.28 -2.98
CA HIS A 162 6.01 -2.68 -3.93
C HIS A 162 4.71 -3.08 -3.24
N ARG A 163 4.78 -4.02 -2.28
CA ARG A 163 3.59 -4.51 -1.60
C ARG A 163 3.11 -3.57 -0.51
N PRO A 164 1.80 -3.36 -0.38
CA PRO A 164 1.25 -2.55 0.69
C PRO A 164 1.41 -3.23 2.05
N LEU A 165 1.68 -2.44 3.10
CA LEU A 165 1.41 -2.88 4.48
C LEU A 165 -0.09 -2.90 4.76
N TYR A 166 -0.85 -2.09 4.01
CA TYR A 166 -2.24 -1.80 4.23
C TYR A 166 -2.93 -1.48 2.90
N CYS A 167 -3.96 -2.24 2.57
CA CYS A 167 -4.88 -2.00 1.45
C CYS A 167 -6.30 -2.47 1.81
N SER A 168 -7.27 -2.31 0.90
CA SER A 168 -8.66 -2.73 1.05
C SER A 168 -9.30 -3.36 -0.21
N CYS A 169 -8.51 -4.01 -1.07
CA CYS A 169 -8.99 -4.88 -2.16
C CYS A 169 -9.23 -6.34 -1.68
N ASP A 170 -9.90 -7.13 -2.53
CA ASP A 170 -10.37 -8.48 -2.20
C ASP A 170 -9.31 -9.60 -2.39
N GLY A 171 -8.07 -9.24 -2.75
CA GLY A 171 -6.92 -10.13 -2.90
C GLY A 171 -5.88 -10.01 -1.77
N ASP A 172 -4.72 -9.40 -2.08
CA ASP A 172 -3.44 -9.57 -1.36
C ASP A 172 -3.27 -8.75 -0.07
N CYS A 173 -4.36 -8.10 0.40
CA CYS A 173 -4.39 -7.28 1.61
C CYS A 173 -4.29 -8.03 2.95
N ASP A 174 -4.26 -9.36 2.93
CA ASP A 174 -4.23 -10.16 4.14
C ASP A 174 -2.82 -10.69 4.47
N THR A 175 -2.30 -11.65 3.71
CA THR A 175 -1.27 -12.59 4.15
C THR A 175 0.10 -11.94 4.06
N ILE A 176 0.49 -11.52 2.86
CA ILE A 176 1.78 -10.89 2.63
C ILE A 176 1.81 -9.47 3.20
N ALA A 177 0.70 -8.73 3.10
CA ALA A 177 0.58 -7.43 3.75
C ALA A 177 0.75 -7.54 5.29
N THR A 178 0.15 -8.54 5.94
CA THR A 178 0.34 -8.80 7.38
C THR A 178 1.77 -9.21 7.69
N LEU A 179 2.40 -10.02 6.83
CA LEU A 179 3.79 -10.43 7.03
C LEU A 179 4.76 -9.25 6.92
N ASN A 180 4.60 -8.36 5.94
CA ASN A 180 5.39 -7.12 5.87
C ASN A 180 5.17 -6.22 7.10
N ARG A 181 3.92 -6.15 7.58
CA ARG A 181 3.53 -5.31 8.72
C ARG A 181 4.11 -5.81 10.04
N MET A 182 3.90 -7.10 10.34
CA MET A 182 4.21 -7.72 11.63
C MET A 182 5.59 -8.39 11.66
N GLY A 183 6.09 -8.83 10.50
CA GLY A 183 7.27 -9.65 10.39
C GLY A 183 7.04 -11.12 10.74
N PHE A 184 8.12 -11.84 11.00
CA PHE A 184 8.13 -13.28 11.18
C PHE A 184 7.94 -13.68 12.63
N LYS A 185 7.01 -14.63 12.85
CA LYS A 185 6.80 -15.23 14.16
C LYS A 185 8.02 -16.04 14.60
N GLN A 186 8.51 -15.77 15.80
CA GLN A 186 9.66 -16.40 16.42
C GLN A 186 9.24 -17.59 17.29
N PRO A 187 10.17 -18.50 17.66
CA PRO A 187 9.88 -19.64 18.53
C PRO A 187 9.32 -19.26 19.91
N ASP A 188 9.67 -18.07 20.42
CA ASP A 188 9.16 -17.53 21.69
C ASP A 188 7.76 -16.90 21.57
N GLY A 189 7.17 -16.92 20.37
CA GLY A 189 5.84 -16.36 20.09
C GLY A 189 5.84 -14.86 19.77
N SER A 190 6.98 -14.17 19.87
CA SER A 190 7.13 -12.79 19.41
C SER A 190 7.11 -12.71 17.88
N PHE A 191 6.89 -11.51 17.35
CA PHE A 191 7.09 -11.22 15.93
C PHE A 191 8.30 -10.31 15.79
N LYS A 192 9.15 -10.55 14.79
CA LYS A 192 10.34 -9.74 14.51
C LYS A 192 10.41 -9.37 13.05
N TYR A 193 11.10 -8.26 12.79
CA TYR A 193 11.34 -7.74 11.45
C TYR A 193 10.10 -7.19 10.74
N GLY A 194 9.09 -6.74 11.50
CA GLY A 194 7.92 -6.06 10.95
C GLY A 194 8.19 -4.59 10.66
N LEU A 195 7.78 -4.11 9.49
CA LEU A 195 8.04 -2.74 9.04
C LEU A 195 7.19 -1.70 9.79
N GLU A 196 5.96 -2.03 10.19
CA GLU A 196 5.04 -1.07 10.81
C GLU A 196 5.56 -0.55 12.15
N GLU A 197 6.07 -1.45 13.00
CA GLU A 197 6.62 -1.05 14.29
C GLU A 197 7.87 -0.18 14.11
N LEU A 198 8.72 -0.51 13.14
CA LEU A 198 9.92 0.27 12.86
C LEU A 198 9.58 1.66 12.33
N PHE A 199 8.61 1.75 11.41
CA PHE A 199 8.07 3.03 10.93
C PHE A 199 7.51 3.87 12.07
N TYR A 200 6.78 3.22 12.99
CA TYR A 200 6.23 3.91 14.16
C TYR A 200 7.32 4.47 15.08
N ARG A 201 8.34 3.65 15.39
CA ARG A 201 9.46 4.01 16.28
C ARG A 201 10.32 5.14 15.72
N HIS A 202 10.50 5.22 14.41
CA HIS A 202 11.39 6.21 13.78
C HIS A 202 10.66 7.39 13.11
N GLY A 203 9.33 7.38 13.10
CA GLY A 203 8.54 8.49 12.57
C GLY A 203 8.53 8.56 11.05
N VAL A 204 8.37 7.42 10.36
CA VAL A 204 8.21 7.44 8.89
C VAL A 204 6.88 8.12 8.57
N ASP A 205 6.92 9.25 7.86
CA ASP A 205 5.75 10.09 7.65
C ASP A 205 4.78 9.45 6.63
N MET A 206 5.33 8.86 5.57
CA MET A 206 4.55 8.22 4.50
C MET A 206 5.18 6.89 4.06
N TYR A 207 4.33 5.92 3.75
CA TYR A 207 4.69 4.71 3.01
C TYR A 207 3.87 4.62 1.73
N MET A 208 4.53 4.41 0.60
CA MET A 208 3.90 4.30 -0.71
C MET A 208 4.15 2.91 -1.31
N ALA A 209 3.11 2.33 -1.89
CA ALA A 209 3.14 1.01 -2.51
C ALA A 209 2.37 0.98 -3.84
N GLY A 210 2.66 -0.04 -4.63
CA GLY A 210 1.93 -0.41 -5.84
C GLY A 210 1.12 -1.68 -5.58
N HIS A 211 1.30 -2.67 -6.46
CA HIS A 211 0.84 -4.05 -6.37
C HIS A 211 -0.66 -4.23 -6.53
N GLU A 212 -1.45 -3.57 -5.69
CA GLU A 212 -2.89 -3.57 -5.86
C GLU A 212 -3.24 -2.61 -7.00
N HIS A 213 -3.99 -3.09 -7.99
CA HIS A 213 -4.25 -2.35 -9.23
C HIS A 213 -5.35 -1.29 -9.10
N ASN A 214 -5.19 -0.43 -8.10
CA ASN A 214 -6.09 0.64 -7.72
C ASN A 214 -5.32 1.80 -7.07
N TYR A 215 -6.05 2.89 -6.80
CA TYR A 215 -5.54 3.97 -5.95
C TYR A 215 -6.29 3.97 -4.63
N GLU A 216 -5.54 3.91 -3.53
CA GLU A 216 -6.07 4.05 -2.18
C GLU A 216 -5.17 4.94 -1.34
N ARG A 217 -5.71 6.09 -0.91
CA ARG A 217 -5.08 6.91 0.13
C ARG A 217 -5.72 6.60 1.46
N MET A 218 -4.90 6.18 2.41
CA MET A 218 -5.30 6.02 3.80
C MET A 218 -4.99 7.27 4.61
N PHE A 219 -5.52 7.31 5.82
CA PHE A 219 -5.07 8.22 6.87
C PHE A 219 -3.82 7.66 7.56
N ASP A 220 -3.51 8.21 8.73
CA ASP A 220 -2.57 7.63 9.68
C ASP A 220 -3.02 6.23 10.14
N VAL A 221 -2.12 5.26 10.16
CA VAL A 221 -2.40 3.93 10.71
C VAL A 221 -1.29 3.53 11.67
N SER A 222 -1.63 3.46 12.96
CA SER A 222 -0.71 3.09 14.02
C SER A 222 -0.75 1.60 14.33
N PRO A 223 0.39 0.99 14.68
CA PRO A 223 0.44 -0.40 15.11
C PRO A 223 -0.42 -0.60 16.35
N LYS A 224 -1.48 -1.38 16.19
CA LYS A 224 -2.13 -2.10 17.29
C LYS A 224 -2.55 -3.45 16.76
N TRP A 225 -1.67 -4.42 16.97
CA TRP A 225 -1.92 -5.78 16.58
C TRP A 225 -3.11 -6.35 17.36
N ASN A 226 -4.11 -6.81 16.63
CA ASN A 226 -5.17 -7.62 17.20
C ASN A 226 -5.07 -9.04 16.62
N PRO A 227 -4.55 -10.03 17.38
CA PRO A 227 -4.40 -11.39 16.88
C PRO A 227 -5.73 -12.07 16.55
N LYS A 228 -6.86 -11.51 17.00
CA LYS A 228 -8.21 -12.02 16.67
C LYS A 228 -8.77 -11.42 15.37
N MET A 229 -8.28 -10.25 14.93
CA MET A 229 -8.73 -9.56 13.71
C MET A 229 -7.55 -8.88 12.98
N PRO A 230 -6.65 -9.65 12.33
CA PRO A 230 -5.46 -9.12 11.64
C PRO A 230 -5.76 -8.07 10.57
N TRP A 231 -6.83 -8.25 9.80
CA TRP A 231 -7.28 -7.35 8.72
C TRP A 231 -7.90 -6.04 9.22
N LEU A 232 -8.36 -5.99 10.48
CA LEU A 232 -8.77 -4.77 11.18
C LEU A 232 -7.67 -4.19 12.08
N SER A 233 -6.46 -4.77 12.04
CA SER A 233 -5.35 -4.23 12.83
C SER A 233 -4.94 -2.87 12.27
N GLY A 234 -4.51 -1.99 13.15
CA GLY A 234 -4.23 -0.59 12.81
C GLY A 234 -5.33 0.34 13.30
N ILE A 235 -4.95 1.33 14.10
CA ILE A 235 -5.87 2.39 14.52
C ILE A 235 -5.52 3.69 13.79
N THR A 236 -6.55 4.43 13.40
CA THR A 236 -6.43 5.70 12.72
C THR A 236 -7.10 6.82 13.52
N THR A 237 -6.52 8.03 13.45
CA THR A 237 -7.17 9.26 13.91
C THR A 237 -7.94 9.97 12.78
N GLU A 238 -7.99 9.37 11.59
CA GLU A 238 -8.62 9.91 10.38
C GLU A 238 -8.09 11.32 10.03
N SER A 239 -6.79 11.55 10.28
CA SER A 239 -6.19 12.87 10.18
C SER A 239 -5.09 12.92 9.11
N THR A 240 -5.05 14.03 8.37
CA THR A 240 -3.93 14.40 7.50
C THR A 240 -3.13 15.58 8.06
N ILE A 241 -3.43 16.02 9.29
CA ILE A 241 -2.80 17.15 9.96
C ILE A 241 -2.21 16.67 11.28
N ASP A 242 -0.89 16.77 11.43
CA ASP A 242 -0.13 16.16 12.52
C ASP A 242 -0.59 14.70 12.78
N PRO A 243 -0.50 13.82 11.76
CA PRO A 243 -0.87 12.43 11.94
C PRO A 243 0.08 11.76 12.96
N PRO A 244 -0.45 11.12 14.03
CA PRO A 244 0.36 10.43 15.04
C PRO A 244 0.86 9.04 14.62
N ALA A 245 0.81 8.72 13.31
CA ALA A 245 1.35 7.51 12.72
C ALA A 245 1.56 7.70 11.20
N THR A 246 2.21 6.74 10.56
CA THR A 246 2.50 6.74 9.13
C THR A 246 1.22 6.80 8.29
N THR A 247 1.22 7.63 7.26
CA THR A 247 0.19 7.64 6.21
C THR A 247 0.54 6.62 5.13
N TYR A 248 -0.41 5.76 4.75
CA TYR A 248 -0.21 4.73 3.74
C TYR A 248 -0.92 5.09 2.44
N ILE A 249 -0.24 4.93 1.29
CA ILE A 249 -0.82 5.19 -0.02
C ILE A 249 -0.49 4.03 -0.97
N VAL A 250 -1.53 3.51 -1.62
CA VAL A 250 -1.43 2.59 -2.75
C VAL A 250 -1.67 3.39 -4.03
N THR A 251 -0.72 3.29 -4.96
CA THR A 251 -0.74 3.98 -6.25
C THR A 251 -0.33 3.04 -7.40
N GLY A 252 -0.75 1.78 -7.32
CA GLY A 252 -0.46 0.72 -8.29
C GLY A 252 -1.40 0.69 -9.49
N SER A 253 -1.96 1.83 -9.90
CA SER A 253 -2.90 1.90 -11.01
C SER A 253 -2.35 2.67 -12.20
N ALA A 254 -1.06 2.57 -12.54
CA ALA A 254 -0.55 3.26 -13.73
C ALA A 254 -1.11 2.69 -15.05
N GLY A 255 -1.65 1.47 -15.00
CA GLY A 255 -2.20 0.73 -16.13
C GLY A 255 -1.33 -0.48 -16.39
N ASN A 256 -1.88 -1.69 -16.54
CA ASN A 256 -1.10 -2.89 -16.81
C ASN A 256 -1.96 -3.97 -17.47
N VAL A 257 -1.40 -5.15 -17.72
CA VAL A 257 -2.08 -6.26 -18.41
C VAL A 257 -3.12 -7.00 -17.57
N GLU A 258 -3.10 -6.85 -16.25
CA GLU A 258 -3.92 -7.60 -15.29
C GLU A 258 -5.18 -6.84 -14.84
N ASP A 259 -5.43 -5.67 -15.43
CA ASP A 259 -6.61 -4.84 -15.18
C ASP A 259 -6.77 -4.36 -13.71
N HIS A 260 -7.91 -3.75 -13.40
CA HIS A 260 -8.23 -3.18 -12.09
C HIS A 260 -8.63 -4.23 -11.06
N GLU A 261 -8.42 -3.89 -9.79
CA GLU A 261 -8.81 -4.75 -8.67
C GLU A 261 -9.99 -4.21 -7.87
N ALA A 262 -10.86 -5.10 -7.38
CA ALA A 262 -12.09 -4.69 -6.71
C ALA A 262 -11.86 -4.34 -5.24
N PHE A 263 -12.45 -3.23 -4.79
CA PHE A 263 -12.46 -2.89 -3.38
C PHE A 263 -13.46 -3.73 -2.57
N THR A 264 -13.00 -4.15 -1.40
CA THR A 264 -13.86 -4.69 -0.33
C THR A 264 -14.90 -3.67 0.14
N ARG A 265 -16.02 -4.19 0.65
CA ARG A 265 -17.15 -3.40 1.16
C ARG A 265 -17.64 -3.93 2.52
N PRO A 266 -17.92 -3.04 3.50
CA PRO A 266 -17.75 -1.58 3.44
C PRO A 266 -16.27 -1.15 3.46
N ALA A 267 -16.01 0.12 3.14
CA ALA A 267 -14.65 0.68 3.25
C ALA A 267 -14.16 0.59 4.70
N PRO A 268 -12.90 0.18 4.95
CA PRO A 268 -12.35 0.24 6.30
C PRO A 268 -12.14 1.70 6.69
N ARG A 269 -12.32 2.02 7.98
CA ARG A 269 -12.24 3.39 8.52
C ARG A 269 -10.92 4.12 8.18
N ARG A 270 -9.82 3.38 8.08
CA ARG A 270 -8.50 3.91 7.69
C ARG A 270 -8.42 4.39 6.23
N SER A 271 -9.35 3.98 5.38
CA SER A 271 -9.39 4.35 3.96
C SER A 271 -10.05 5.71 3.77
N ALA A 272 -9.27 6.71 3.35
CA ALA A 272 -9.76 8.07 3.14
C ALA A 272 -10.33 8.26 1.73
N LYS A 273 -9.68 7.68 0.71
CA LYS A 273 -10.10 7.77 -0.68
C LYS A 273 -9.71 6.50 -1.42
N ARG A 274 -10.65 5.99 -2.22
CA ARG A 274 -10.49 4.82 -3.08
C ARG A 274 -10.93 5.16 -4.49
N LEU A 275 -10.10 4.87 -5.49
CA LEU A 275 -10.40 5.07 -6.91
C LEU A 275 -10.02 3.80 -7.67
N ASN A 276 -10.98 3.23 -8.38
CA ASN A 276 -10.75 2.09 -9.26
C ASN A 276 -10.63 2.57 -10.71
N THR A 277 -9.58 3.36 -10.96
CA THR A 277 -9.27 3.98 -12.24
C THR A 277 -7.77 4.08 -12.39
N TYR A 278 -7.27 3.97 -13.61
CA TYR A 278 -5.86 4.24 -13.89
C TYR A 278 -5.47 5.71 -13.67
N GLY A 279 -4.24 5.92 -13.19
CA GLY A 279 -3.72 7.21 -12.80
C GLY A 279 -2.30 7.19 -12.24
N TRP A 280 -1.81 8.38 -11.89
CA TRP A 280 -0.55 8.58 -11.14
C TRP A 280 -0.70 9.68 -10.11
N SER A 281 0.18 9.66 -9.12
CA SER A 281 0.21 10.65 -8.05
C SER A 281 1.33 11.67 -8.23
N LYS A 282 1.06 12.92 -7.83
CA LYS A 282 2.06 13.99 -7.73
C LYS A 282 2.20 14.40 -6.27
N MET A 283 3.42 14.26 -5.74
CA MET A 283 3.81 14.71 -4.43
C MET A 283 4.58 16.02 -4.53
N THR A 284 3.98 17.13 -4.09
CA THR A 284 4.63 18.44 -4.06
C THR A 284 5.03 18.79 -2.63
N VAL A 285 6.32 18.75 -2.34
CA VAL A 285 6.87 19.15 -1.05
C VAL A 285 7.03 20.66 -1.04
N TYR A 286 6.23 21.36 -0.22
CA TYR A 286 6.25 22.82 -0.17
C TYR A 286 7.27 23.36 0.84
N ASN A 287 7.37 22.71 1.99
CA ASN A 287 8.26 23.11 3.07
C ASN A 287 8.43 21.96 4.07
N ALA A 288 9.08 22.26 5.19
CA ALA A 288 9.36 21.33 6.27
C ALA A 288 8.13 20.79 7.01
N SER A 289 6.90 21.21 6.68
CA SER A 289 5.69 20.70 7.32
C SER A 289 4.51 20.46 6.38
N HIS A 290 4.57 20.85 5.10
CA HIS A 290 3.47 20.70 4.15
C HIS A 290 3.88 19.95 2.87
N ILE A 291 3.19 18.84 2.62
CA ILE A 291 3.15 18.15 1.33
C ILE A 291 1.74 18.28 0.76
N TYR A 292 1.65 18.62 -0.53
CA TYR A 292 0.42 18.52 -1.29
C TYR A 292 0.44 17.27 -2.16
N TRP A 293 -0.54 16.40 -1.94
CA TRP A 293 -0.71 15.16 -2.67
C TRP A 293 -1.87 15.29 -3.66
N GLN A 294 -1.68 14.80 -4.88
CA GLN A 294 -2.70 14.79 -5.93
C GLN A 294 -2.69 13.48 -6.69
N GLN A 295 -3.86 12.88 -6.95
CA GLN A 295 -4.02 11.74 -7.86
C GLN A 295 -4.67 12.20 -9.17
N PHE A 296 -3.97 11.99 -10.27
CA PHE A 296 -4.43 12.29 -11.63
C PHE A 296 -5.05 11.06 -12.27
N GLN A 297 -6.10 11.25 -13.05
CA GLN A 297 -6.79 10.20 -13.80
C GLN A 297 -6.24 10.11 -15.24
N THR A 298 -6.00 8.90 -15.71
CA THR A 298 -5.47 8.63 -17.07
C THR A 298 -6.14 7.46 -17.78
N ASP A 299 -7.04 6.76 -17.10
CA ASP A 299 -7.88 5.68 -17.63
C ASP A 299 -8.74 6.09 -18.82
N SER A 300 -8.45 5.49 -19.98
CA SER A 300 -9.17 5.63 -21.24
C SER A 300 -10.57 5.01 -21.20
N GLY A 301 -10.88 4.17 -20.21
CA GLY A 301 -12.22 3.66 -19.96
C GLY A 301 -13.16 4.69 -19.34
N GLN A 302 -12.64 5.83 -18.86
CA GLN A 302 -13.43 6.94 -18.32
C GLN A 302 -13.77 7.98 -19.39
N PRO A 303 -14.75 8.88 -19.15
CA PRO A 303 -15.08 9.94 -20.10
C PRO A 303 -13.84 10.77 -20.48
N PRO A 304 -13.59 11.07 -21.77
CA PRO A 304 -12.39 11.79 -22.20
C PRO A 304 -12.18 13.15 -21.52
N SER A 305 -13.25 13.79 -21.05
CA SER A 305 -13.19 15.05 -20.31
C SER A 305 -12.50 14.93 -18.95
N THR A 306 -12.44 13.72 -18.38
CA THR A 306 -11.80 13.46 -17.07
C THR A 306 -10.30 13.17 -17.19
N TRP A 307 -9.80 12.92 -18.41
CA TRP A 307 -8.40 12.63 -18.65
C TRP A 307 -7.48 13.77 -18.20
N GLY A 308 -6.51 13.44 -17.36
CA GLY A 308 -5.57 14.40 -16.77
C GLY A 308 -6.17 15.25 -15.65
N GLN A 309 -7.41 15.01 -15.21
CA GLN A 309 -7.99 15.70 -14.06
C GLN A 309 -7.51 15.10 -12.73
N VAL A 310 -7.51 15.95 -11.70
CA VAL A 310 -7.20 15.56 -10.32
C VAL A 310 -8.45 14.99 -9.67
N MET A 311 -8.41 13.71 -9.27
CA MET A 311 -9.55 12.98 -8.69
C MET A 311 -9.50 12.88 -7.16
N ASP A 312 -8.32 13.09 -6.60
CA ASP A 312 -8.08 13.25 -5.17
C ASP A 312 -6.97 14.27 -4.97
N ALA A 313 -7.14 15.11 -3.97
CA ALA A 313 -6.10 16.05 -3.56
C ALA A 313 -6.22 16.31 -2.06
N THR A 314 -5.08 16.34 -1.37
CA THR A 314 -5.07 16.66 0.06
C THR A 314 -3.75 17.26 0.49
N TRP A 315 -3.81 18.06 1.56
CA TRP A 315 -2.62 18.47 2.29
C TRP A 315 -2.29 17.41 3.34
N LEU A 316 -1.05 16.93 3.29
CA LEU A 316 -0.42 16.17 4.36
C LEU A 316 0.44 17.17 5.14
N VAL A 317 0.04 17.44 6.38
CA VAL A 317 0.69 18.42 7.25
C VAL A 317 1.30 17.69 8.44
N GLN A 318 2.60 17.88 8.68
CA GLN A 318 3.30 17.32 9.84
C GLN A 318 4.20 18.41 10.42
N ASN A 319 3.85 18.92 11.60
CA ASN A 319 4.65 19.89 12.34
C ASN A 319 5.56 19.21 13.37
N HIS A 320 5.31 17.94 13.68
CA HIS A 320 5.99 17.17 14.72
C HIS A 320 6.63 15.90 14.14
N HIS A 321 7.66 16.08 13.30
CA HIS A 321 8.44 14.97 12.75
C HIS A 321 9.22 14.20 13.82
N GLY A 322 9.51 12.94 13.52
CA GLY A 322 10.27 12.03 14.38
C GLY A 322 9.40 10.96 15.04
N PRO A 323 9.95 10.22 16.02
CA PRO A 323 9.27 9.07 16.63
C PRO A 323 7.83 9.36 17.07
N PHE A 324 6.86 8.56 16.59
CA PHE A 324 5.45 8.79 16.93
C PHE A 324 5.13 8.53 18.40
N SER A 325 5.97 7.76 19.10
CA SER A 325 5.93 7.60 20.56
C SER A 325 6.12 8.92 21.32
N GLN A 326 6.69 9.94 20.67
CA GLN A 326 6.87 11.29 21.21
C GLN A 326 5.84 12.29 20.67
N HIS A 327 5.00 11.88 19.72
CA HIS A 327 4.03 12.76 19.08
C HIS A 327 3.00 13.30 20.10
N PRO A 328 2.63 14.60 20.03
CA PRO A 328 1.68 15.20 20.98
C PRO A 328 0.32 14.51 20.99
N ARG A 329 -0.14 14.06 19.82
CA ARG A 329 -1.43 13.39 19.63
C ARG A 329 -1.40 11.87 19.84
N ARG A 330 -0.30 11.27 20.29
CA ARG A 330 -0.19 9.80 20.45
C ARG A 330 -1.29 9.18 21.33
N LYS A 331 -1.77 9.92 22.34
CA LYS A 331 -2.85 9.46 23.23
C LYS A 331 -4.18 9.28 22.50
N GLU A 332 -4.41 9.97 21.38
CA GLU A 332 -5.62 9.79 20.58
C GLU A 332 -5.65 8.40 19.95
N VAL A 333 -4.50 7.88 19.55
CA VAL A 333 -4.33 6.49 19.07
C VAL A 333 -4.52 5.49 20.22
N GLU A 334 -3.91 5.75 21.38
CA GLU A 334 -4.06 4.88 22.56
C GLU A 334 -5.53 4.77 23.01
N ASN A 335 -6.26 5.89 22.99
CA ASN A 335 -7.66 5.98 23.44
C ASN A 335 -8.69 5.55 22.40
N SER A 336 -8.42 5.74 21.10
CA SER A 336 -9.29 5.23 20.02
C SER A 336 -9.34 3.70 19.97
N GLY A 337 -8.39 3.04 20.64
CA GLY A 337 -8.42 1.61 20.92
C GLY A 337 -9.42 1.14 21.98
N VAL A 338 -10.09 2.05 22.70
CA VAL A 338 -11.12 1.76 23.72
C VAL A 338 -12.52 2.16 23.26
N ALA A 339 -12.62 3.13 22.34
CA ALA A 339 -13.88 3.61 21.77
C ALA A 339 -13.91 3.37 20.25
N GLY A 340 -14.22 2.15 19.81
CA GLY A 340 -14.35 1.93 18.36
C GLY A 340 -14.36 0.50 17.84
N LEU A 341 -14.15 -0.53 18.66
CA LEU A 341 -14.52 -1.89 18.25
C LEU A 341 -16.05 -1.99 18.29
N ARG A 342 -16.69 -1.63 17.18
CA ARG A 342 -18.10 -1.94 16.94
C ARG A 342 -18.24 -3.46 17.08
N PRO A 343 -19.08 -3.98 17.99
CA PRO A 343 -19.39 -5.40 18.02
C PRO A 343 -19.88 -5.82 16.62
N VAL A 344 -19.36 -6.93 16.13
CA VAL A 344 -19.78 -7.50 14.85
C VAL A 344 -20.52 -8.79 15.20
N ASP A 345 -21.81 -8.84 14.86
CA ASP A 345 -22.59 -10.07 14.96
C ASP A 345 -22.58 -10.78 13.61
N THR A 346 -22.37 -12.10 13.63
CA THR A 346 -22.21 -12.92 12.44
C THR A 346 -23.04 -14.19 12.56
N ILE A 347 -23.72 -14.56 11.48
CA ILE A 347 -24.42 -15.84 11.36
C ILE A 347 -23.93 -16.61 10.13
N SER A 348 -23.87 -17.94 10.25
CA SER A 348 -23.59 -18.85 9.14
C SER A 348 -24.84 -19.62 8.79
N VAL A 349 -25.25 -19.57 7.53
CA VAL A 349 -26.42 -20.30 7.01
C VAL A 349 -25.95 -21.31 5.97
N ASP A 350 -26.30 -22.58 6.20
CA ASP A 350 -26.09 -23.65 5.23
C ASP A 350 -27.31 -23.74 4.29
N MET A 351 -27.08 -23.47 3.01
CA MET A 351 -28.10 -23.50 1.96
C MET A 351 -28.01 -24.76 1.10
N SER A 352 -27.14 -25.72 1.43
CA SER A 352 -26.96 -26.95 0.64
C SER A 352 -28.23 -27.82 0.55
N PHE A 353 -29.20 -27.61 1.45
CA PHE A 353 -30.49 -28.32 1.48
C PHE A 353 -31.67 -27.51 0.91
N TRP A 354 -31.44 -26.30 0.36
CA TRP A 354 -32.52 -25.43 -0.11
C TRP A 354 -32.92 -25.70 -1.57
N PRO A 355 -34.23 -25.68 -1.90
CA PRO A 355 -34.69 -25.89 -3.28
C PRO A 355 -34.13 -24.83 -4.24
N LEU A 356 -33.64 -25.28 -5.40
CA LEU A 356 -33.14 -24.41 -6.47
C LEU A 356 -34.22 -23.39 -6.88
N GLY A 357 -33.84 -22.10 -6.90
CA GLY A 357 -34.68 -21.00 -7.39
C GLY A 357 -35.37 -20.13 -6.32
N ARG A 358 -35.17 -20.37 -5.02
CA ARG A 358 -35.62 -19.45 -3.95
C ARG A 358 -34.48 -18.56 -3.45
N ARG A 359 -34.79 -17.29 -3.15
CA ARG A 359 -33.86 -16.34 -2.52
C ARG A 359 -34.09 -16.34 -1.01
N LEU A 360 -33.02 -16.48 -0.24
CA LEU A 360 -33.03 -16.19 1.20
C LEU A 360 -33.19 -14.67 1.38
N GLN A 361 -34.16 -14.23 2.17
CA GLN A 361 -34.25 -12.85 2.63
C GLN A 361 -33.88 -12.84 4.09
N MET A 362 -32.75 -12.24 4.42
CA MET A 362 -32.30 -12.12 5.80
C MET A 362 -32.66 -10.75 6.35
N GLN A 363 -33.11 -10.74 7.60
CA GLN A 363 -33.38 -9.53 8.36
C GLN A 363 -32.65 -9.60 9.70
N CYS A 364 -32.37 -8.44 10.28
CA CYS A 364 -31.90 -8.41 11.67
C CYS A 364 -32.76 -7.49 12.53
N LYS A 365 -32.89 -7.85 13.80
CA LYS A 365 -33.61 -7.09 14.84
C LYS A 365 -32.70 -6.90 16.04
N HIS A 366 -32.93 -5.87 16.86
CA HIS A 366 -32.23 -5.78 18.14
C HIS A 366 -32.62 -6.95 19.05
N ALA A 367 -31.61 -7.54 19.70
CA ALA A 367 -31.82 -8.66 20.60
C ALA A 367 -32.84 -8.30 21.70
N GLY A 368 -33.90 -9.10 21.84
CA GLY A 368 -34.95 -8.91 22.85
C GLY A 368 -36.09 -7.93 22.50
N HIS A 369 -36.16 -7.39 21.28
CA HIS A 369 -37.25 -6.50 20.84
C HIS A 369 -38.10 -7.06 19.69
N ASN A 370 -39.44 -7.08 19.86
CA ASN A 370 -40.41 -7.54 18.85
C ASN A 370 -40.76 -6.49 17.77
N GLN A 371 -39.91 -5.48 17.54
CA GLN A 371 -40.18 -4.41 16.57
C GLN A 371 -39.79 -4.78 15.13
N ALA A 372 -40.02 -3.85 14.19
CA ALA A 372 -39.69 -3.96 12.78
C ALA A 372 -38.18 -4.17 12.54
N PRO A 373 -37.77 -4.77 11.40
CA PRO A 373 -36.36 -5.05 11.10
C PRO A 373 -35.52 -3.77 11.16
N VAL A 374 -34.35 -3.86 11.79
CA VAL A 374 -33.34 -2.77 11.82
C VAL A 374 -32.32 -2.91 10.69
N CYS A 375 -32.35 -4.04 9.98
CA CYS A 375 -31.62 -4.21 8.73
C CYS A 375 -32.26 -5.24 7.80
N SER A 376 -31.93 -5.11 6.52
CA SER A 376 -32.28 -6.05 5.45
C SER A 376 -31.03 -6.72 4.87
N ASP A 377 -31.24 -7.70 3.99
CA ASP A 377 -30.18 -8.43 3.28
C ASP A 377 -29.20 -7.51 2.52
N GLN A 378 -29.65 -6.31 2.10
CA GLN A 378 -28.80 -5.32 1.43
C GLN A 378 -27.80 -4.63 2.39
N ASP A 379 -28.08 -4.65 3.69
CA ASP A 379 -27.28 -3.99 4.72
C ASP A 379 -26.28 -4.95 5.39
N LEU A 380 -26.14 -6.17 4.86
CA LEU A 380 -25.28 -7.24 5.36
C LEU A 380 -24.15 -7.52 4.39
N SER A 381 -22.94 -7.73 4.91
CA SER A 381 -21.86 -8.29 4.09
C SER A 381 -22.04 -9.81 4.01
N LYS A 382 -21.96 -10.35 2.79
CA LYS A 382 -22.20 -11.77 2.51
C LYS A 382 -20.96 -12.40 1.86
N GLN A 383 -20.46 -13.50 2.43
CA GLN A 383 -19.32 -14.25 1.91
C GLN A 383 -19.65 -15.75 1.85
N MET A 384 -19.26 -16.42 0.78
CA MET A 384 -19.35 -17.88 0.70
C MET A 384 -18.12 -18.50 1.37
N VAL A 385 -18.32 -19.20 2.48
CA VAL A 385 -17.23 -19.79 3.28
C VAL A 385 -16.92 -21.23 2.89
N SER A 386 -17.89 -21.94 2.32
CA SER A 386 -17.70 -23.23 1.66
C SER A 386 -18.84 -23.51 0.69
N LYS A 387 -18.73 -24.54 -0.15
CA LYS A 387 -19.74 -24.86 -1.17
C LYS A 387 -21.13 -25.03 -0.54
N GLY A 388 -22.03 -24.08 -0.80
CA GLY A 388 -23.39 -24.05 -0.27
C GLY A 388 -23.57 -23.37 1.09
N ARG A 389 -22.49 -22.94 1.76
CA ARG A 389 -22.52 -22.29 3.08
C ARG A 389 -22.13 -20.81 2.96
N TRP A 390 -23.01 -19.95 3.45
CA TRP A 390 -22.85 -18.51 3.38
C TRP A 390 -22.76 -17.93 4.78
N GLN A 391 -21.82 -17.00 4.96
CA GLN A 391 -21.66 -16.21 6.17
C GLN A 391 -22.19 -14.81 5.90
N TYR A 392 -22.98 -14.32 6.84
CA TYR A 392 -23.58 -13.00 6.79
C TYR A 392 -23.18 -12.22 8.04
N THR A 393 -22.75 -10.99 7.83
CA THR A 393 -22.13 -10.18 8.88
C THR A 393 -22.74 -8.78 8.92
N LYS A 394 -23.05 -8.30 10.12
CA LYS A 394 -23.55 -6.94 10.39
C LYS A 394 -22.54 -6.20 11.28
N SER A 395 -22.09 -5.04 10.84
CA SER A 395 -21.37 -4.09 11.71
C SER A 395 -22.40 -3.31 12.54
N ILE A 396 -22.23 -3.27 13.87
CA ILE A 396 -23.23 -2.68 14.77
C ILE A 396 -22.74 -1.31 15.29
N ASP A 397 -23.52 -0.27 15.04
CA ASP A 397 -23.14 1.12 15.35
C ASP A 397 -23.41 1.54 16.80
N SER A 398 -24.20 0.76 17.53
CA SER A 398 -24.54 0.97 18.94
C SER A 398 -24.38 -0.35 19.68
N GLY A 399 -23.94 -0.37 20.94
CA GLY A 399 -23.60 -1.59 21.69
C GLY A 399 -24.74 -2.59 21.97
N ASN A 400 -25.80 -2.61 21.15
CA ASN A 400 -26.93 -3.52 21.24
C ASN A 400 -26.78 -4.65 20.19
N PRO A 401 -26.59 -5.91 20.62
CA PRO A 401 -26.54 -7.07 19.72
C PRO A 401 -27.77 -7.16 18.80
N VAL A 402 -27.60 -7.78 17.65
CA VAL A 402 -28.70 -8.07 16.71
C VAL A 402 -28.94 -9.56 16.54
N ASP A 403 -30.21 -9.95 16.57
CA ASP A 403 -30.65 -11.29 16.21
C ASP A 403 -30.98 -11.33 14.71
N PHE A 404 -30.44 -12.33 14.01
CA PHE A 404 -30.76 -12.61 12.61
C PHE A 404 -32.04 -13.45 12.52
N VAL A 405 -32.92 -13.09 11.58
CA VAL A 405 -34.22 -13.73 11.32
C VAL A 405 -34.33 -14.18 9.88
#